data_AF-A0A1F6IB86-F1
#
_entry.id   AF-A0A1F6IB86-F1
#
_cell.length_a   1.000
_cell.length_b   1.000
_cell.length_c   1.000
_cell.angle_alpha   90.00
_cell.angle_beta   90.00
_cell.angle_gamma   90.00
#
_symmetry.space_group_name_H-M   'P 1'
#
loop_
_entity.id
_entity.type
_entity.pdbx_description
1 polymer ?
#
loop_
_entity_poly.entity_id
_entity_poly.type
_entity_poly.pdbx_seq_one_letter_code
_entity_poly.pdbx_strand_id
1 'polypeptide(L)'
;MSFLKDYILKNFGVDEKLFQEALILNPGSKGYISGAISELLLKEYLEKNRFEVVRITEKPKGGNKAKSSKARGDFYIRPKGSIEDKWLVVESKGLKSNSEFRGGKLENKTKLYQFLKRLALVPKNNNDLIYNKGYMSYSRVKKAWSAKNPGRKFSKFKCSKNHPGPISADLTMLWNSEKELKEWVDNQPLESFSERAYRNVIGPIVILETHLPDGRISPTTNIVQAMPLIYDFNILAIDLFLRTGRHEFVFVASHDISHSPTSPEHLYQNYIIDILVKEKKEKIIIKPPWYKDIKECIVKTNPNPRVIDFSQVDKRNAS
;
A
#
# COMPACT_ATOMS: atom_id res chain seq x y z
N MET A 1 -2.42 -23.40 -28.57
CA MET A 1 -2.35 -22.07 -27.93
C MET A 1 -0.92 -21.88 -27.42
N SER A 2 -0.35 -20.67 -27.57
CA SER A 2 1.06 -20.38 -27.27
C SER A 2 1.32 -20.42 -25.75
N PHE A 3 2.27 -21.24 -25.30
CA PHE A 3 2.72 -21.32 -23.90
C PHE A 3 3.04 -19.93 -23.30
N LEU A 4 3.58 -19.01 -24.13
CA LEU A 4 3.91 -17.66 -23.70
C LEU A 4 2.65 -16.83 -23.38
N LYS A 5 1.60 -16.93 -24.20
CA LYS A 5 0.35 -16.21 -23.99
C LYS A 5 -0.32 -16.63 -22.68
N ASP A 6 -0.37 -17.94 -22.43
CA ASP A 6 -0.95 -18.48 -21.20
C ASP A 6 -0.10 -18.10 -19.97
N TYR A 7 1.22 -18.09 -20.12
CA TYR A 7 2.13 -17.63 -19.06
C TYR A 7 1.90 -16.15 -18.73
N ILE A 8 1.80 -15.29 -19.75
CA ILE A 8 1.59 -13.85 -19.56
C ILE A 8 0.26 -13.60 -18.86
N LEU A 9 -0.83 -14.18 -19.37
CA LEU A 9 -2.15 -14.02 -18.80
C LEU A 9 -2.18 -14.51 -17.34
N LYS A 10 -1.60 -15.69 -17.07
CA LYS A 10 -1.61 -16.28 -15.73
C LYS A 10 -0.80 -15.47 -14.70
N ASN A 11 0.37 -14.96 -15.09
CA ASN A 11 1.30 -14.32 -14.14
C ASN A 11 1.15 -12.80 -14.07
N PHE A 12 0.53 -12.18 -15.08
CA PHE A 12 0.42 -10.73 -15.19
C PHE A 12 -0.98 -10.23 -15.50
N GLY A 13 -1.98 -11.09 -15.74
CA GLY A 13 -3.37 -10.68 -15.87
C GLY A 13 -3.71 -9.87 -17.12
N VAL A 14 -2.78 -9.80 -18.08
CA VAL A 14 -2.89 -8.98 -19.28
C VAL A 14 -2.61 -9.79 -20.54
N ASP A 15 -2.89 -9.21 -21.70
CA ASP A 15 -2.53 -9.80 -22.98
C ASP A 15 -1.07 -9.51 -23.39
N GLU A 16 -0.63 -10.14 -24.47
CA GLU A 16 0.73 -10.00 -25.01
C GLU A 16 1.05 -8.56 -25.44
N LYS A 17 0.04 -7.81 -25.88
CA LYS A 17 0.19 -6.43 -26.36
C LYS A 17 0.51 -5.49 -25.21
N LEU A 18 -0.29 -5.50 -24.14
CA LEU A 18 -0.06 -4.66 -22.97
C LEU A 18 1.22 -5.07 -22.24
N PHE A 19 1.51 -6.36 -22.18
CA PHE A 19 2.79 -6.86 -21.65
C PHE A 19 3.99 -6.30 -22.41
N GLN A 20 3.95 -6.31 -23.75
CA GLN A 20 5.00 -5.73 -24.59
C GLN A 20 5.09 -4.21 -24.43
N GLU A 21 3.96 -3.52 -24.35
CA GLU A 21 3.90 -2.07 -24.12
C GLU A 21 4.55 -1.68 -22.78
N ALA A 22 4.30 -2.44 -21.71
CA ALA A 22 4.94 -2.26 -20.41
C ALA A 22 6.47 -2.41 -20.47
N LEU A 23 6.97 -3.34 -21.30
CA LEU A 23 8.40 -3.52 -21.53
C LEU A 23 9.04 -2.33 -22.26
N ILE A 24 8.32 -1.76 -23.24
CA ILE A 24 8.82 -0.67 -24.07
C ILE A 24 8.81 0.67 -23.32
N LEU A 25 7.70 0.99 -22.65
CA LEU A 25 7.46 2.32 -22.06
C LEU A 25 8.14 2.54 -20.71
N ASN A 26 8.59 1.48 -20.05
CA ASN A 26 9.24 1.59 -18.74
C ASN A 26 10.63 0.95 -18.78
N PRO A 27 11.73 1.73 -18.74
CA PRO A 27 13.08 1.16 -18.74
C PRO A 27 13.37 0.27 -17.53
N GLY A 28 12.67 0.52 -16.40
CA GLY A 28 12.73 -0.29 -15.19
C GLY A 28 11.97 -1.62 -15.29
N SER A 29 11.17 -1.81 -16.35
CA SER A 29 10.35 -3.02 -16.56
C SER A 29 11.14 -4.31 -16.56
N LYS A 30 12.41 -4.29 -17.01
CA LYS A 30 13.31 -5.44 -16.97
C LYS A 30 13.60 -5.92 -15.55
N GLY A 31 13.57 -5.01 -14.58
CA GLY A 31 13.75 -5.34 -13.16
C GLY A 31 12.42 -5.64 -12.45
N TYR A 32 11.31 -5.02 -12.87
CA TYR A 32 10.01 -5.22 -12.24
C TYR A 32 8.82 -4.93 -13.18
N ILE A 33 8.54 -5.89 -14.08
CA ILE A 33 7.48 -5.77 -15.09
C ILE A 33 6.07 -5.60 -14.49
N SER A 34 5.76 -6.26 -13.37
CA SER A 34 4.45 -6.14 -12.71
C SER A 34 4.16 -4.70 -12.28
N GLY A 35 5.17 -3.95 -11.83
CA GLY A 35 5.03 -2.53 -11.50
C GLY A 35 4.74 -1.68 -12.74
N ALA A 36 5.45 -1.94 -13.84
CA ALA A 36 5.22 -1.25 -15.11
C ALA A 36 3.80 -1.49 -15.65
N ILE A 37 3.29 -2.72 -15.57
CA ILE A 37 1.91 -3.06 -15.94
C ILE A 37 0.92 -2.33 -15.04
N SER A 38 1.14 -2.34 -13.72
CA SER A 38 0.28 -1.63 -12.75
C SER A 38 0.23 -0.13 -13.03
N GLU A 39 1.37 0.50 -13.36
CA GLU A 39 1.44 1.92 -13.75
C GLU A 39 0.64 2.22 -15.03
N LEU A 40 0.77 1.41 -16.08
CA LEU A 40 0.02 1.59 -17.32
C LEU A 40 -1.49 1.48 -17.10
N LEU A 41 -1.91 0.42 -16.40
CA LEU A 41 -3.33 0.19 -16.10
C LEU A 41 -3.89 1.27 -15.17
N LEU A 42 -3.10 1.77 -14.22
CA LEU A 42 -3.51 2.89 -13.37
C LEU A 42 -3.70 4.16 -14.19
N LYS A 43 -2.76 4.48 -15.10
CA LYS A 43 -2.89 5.62 -16.01
C LYS A 43 -4.19 5.54 -16.81
N GLU A 44 -4.48 4.40 -17.43
CA GLU A 44 -5.74 4.20 -18.14
C GLU A 44 -6.96 4.40 -17.25
N TYR A 45 -6.96 3.82 -16.05
CA TYR A 45 -8.04 3.97 -15.08
C TYR A 45 -8.29 5.45 -14.75
N LEU A 46 -7.22 6.21 -14.51
CA LEU A 46 -7.29 7.65 -14.19
C LEU A 46 -7.84 8.46 -15.38
N GLU A 47 -7.36 8.20 -16.60
CA GLU A 47 -7.82 8.89 -17.81
C GLU A 47 -9.30 8.59 -18.10
N LYS A 48 -9.71 7.32 -17.98
CA LYS A 48 -11.13 6.89 -18.07
C LYS A 48 -12.00 7.60 -17.03
N ASN A 49 -11.44 7.88 -15.86
CA ASN A 49 -12.09 8.63 -14.79
C ASN A 49 -12.05 10.16 -14.94
N ARG A 50 -11.72 10.67 -16.15
CA ARG A 50 -11.68 12.10 -16.47
C ARG A 50 -10.59 12.86 -15.73
N PHE A 51 -9.44 12.24 -15.47
CA PHE A 51 -8.24 12.95 -15.05
C PHE A 51 -7.32 13.23 -16.25
N GLU A 52 -6.64 14.37 -16.22
CA GLU A 52 -5.40 14.57 -16.94
C GLU A 52 -4.28 13.90 -16.14
N VAL A 53 -3.43 13.12 -16.81
CA VAL A 53 -2.40 12.30 -16.17
C VAL A 53 -1.04 12.59 -16.80
N VAL A 54 -0.09 13.00 -15.98
CA VAL A 54 1.28 13.29 -16.40
C VAL A 54 2.22 12.39 -15.62
N ARG A 55 3.04 11.61 -16.31
CA ARG A 55 4.00 10.70 -15.67
C ARG A 55 5.19 11.48 -15.10
N ILE A 56 5.60 11.11 -13.90
CA ILE A 56 6.80 11.61 -13.23
C ILE A 56 7.96 10.68 -13.56
N THR A 57 9.07 11.25 -14.02
CA THR A 57 10.28 10.50 -14.35
C THR A 57 10.87 9.84 -13.10
N GLU A 58 11.13 8.53 -13.15
CA GLU A 58 11.70 7.75 -12.04
C GLU A 58 13.03 8.35 -11.53
N LYS A 59 13.89 8.78 -12.47
CA LYS A 59 15.17 9.44 -12.20
C LYS A 59 15.30 10.71 -13.04
N PRO A 60 14.88 11.89 -12.53
CA PRO A 60 15.15 13.15 -13.21
C PRO A 60 16.66 13.38 -13.36
N LYS A 61 17.08 14.24 -14.29
CA LYS A 61 18.50 14.58 -14.50
C LYS A 61 19.12 15.00 -13.17
N GLY A 62 20.10 14.22 -12.67
CA GLY A 62 20.68 14.37 -11.32
C GLY A 62 20.47 13.18 -10.35
N GLY A 63 19.76 12.12 -10.78
CA GLY A 63 19.63 10.84 -10.04
C GLY A 63 18.48 10.80 -9.02
N ASN A 64 18.39 9.75 -8.19
CA ASN A 64 17.28 9.54 -7.24
C ASN A 64 17.04 10.72 -6.28
N LYS A 65 18.09 11.51 -5.98
CA LYS A 65 18.01 12.69 -5.11
C LYS A 65 17.44 13.93 -5.81
N ALA A 66 17.35 13.93 -7.13
CA ALA A 66 16.83 15.04 -7.92
C ALA A 66 15.29 15.06 -7.97
N LYS A 67 14.59 14.05 -7.43
CA LYS A 67 13.13 14.16 -7.28
C LYS A 67 12.78 15.20 -6.22
N SER A 68 11.91 16.14 -6.59
CA SER A 68 11.34 17.14 -5.67
C SER A 68 10.83 16.45 -4.41
N SER A 69 11.18 16.97 -3.23
CA SER A 69 10.63 16.48 -1.95
C SER A 69 9.11 16.65 -1.87
N LYS A 70 8.54 17.47 -2.76
CA LYS A 70 7.11 17.70 -2.90
C LYS A 70 6.48 16.87 -4.03
N ALA A 71 7.19 15.98 -4.71
CA ALA A 71 6.59 15.12 -5.74
C ALA A 71 7.47 13.90 -6.02
N ARG A 72 7.30 12.87 -5.19
CA ARG A 72 8.05 11.61 -5.28
C ARG A 72 7.25 10.44 -5.83
N GLY A 73 6.01 10.70 -6.24
CA GLY A 73 5.11 9.78 -6.93
C GLY A 73 5.54 9.32 -8.31
N ASP A 74 4.61 8.62 -8.95
CA ASP A 74 4.70 8.13 -10.33
C ASP A 74 3.88 8.99 -11.30
N PHE A 75 2.79 9.62 -10.82
CA PHE A 75 1.94 10.48 -11.65
C PHE A 75 1.59 11.80 -10.96
N TYR A 76 1.49 12.87 -11.74
CA TYR A 76 0.65 14.01 -11.43
C TYR A 76 -0.73 13.77 -12.07
N ILE A 77 -1.80 14.07 -11.31
CA ILE A 77 -3.17 14.04 -11.83
C ILE A 77 -3.92 15.32 -11.47
N ARG A 78 -4.85 15.74 -12.33
CA ARG A 78 -5.87 16.75 -12.01
C ARG A 78 -7.14 16.48 -12.80
N PRO A 79 -8.31 17.00 -12.41
CA PRO A 79 -9.52 16.88 -13.23
C PRO A 79 -9.28 17.39 -14.65
N LYS A 80 -9.70 16.62 -15.65
CA LYS A 80 -9.53 16.96 -17.07
C LYS A 80 -10.26 18.27 -17.38
N GLY A 81 -9.56 19.19 -18.04
CA GLY A 81 -10.07 20.53 -18.35
C GLY A 81 -9.86 21.56 -17.24
N SER A 82 -9.24 21.19 -16.12
CA SER A 82 -8.82 22.17 -15.12
C SER A 82 -7.74 23.10 -15.69
N ILE A 83 -7.93 24.41 -15.51
CA ILE A 83 -6.94 25.44 -15.85
C ILE A 83 -6.01 25.77 -14.67
N GLU A 84 -6.37 25.33 -13.47
CA GLU A 84 -5.58 25.59 -12.27
C GLU A 84 -4.35 24.66 -12.21
N ASP A 85 -3.23 25.21 -11.75
CA ASP A 85 -2.02 24.44 -11.44
C ASP A 85 -2.13 23.77 -10.05
N LYS A 86 -3.14 22.90 -9.94
CA LYS A 86 -3.45 22.13 -8.73
C LYS A 86 -3.46 20.64 -9.06
N TRP A 87 -2.32 20.00 -8.83
CA TRP A 87 -2.09 18.59 -9.14
C TRP A 87 -1.99 17.74 -7.88
N LEU A 88 -2.48 16.51 -7.96
CA LEU A 88 -2.25 15.49 -6.96
C LEU A 88 -1.14 14.56 -7.43
N VAL A 89 -0.24 14.22 -6.52
CA VAL A 89 0.82 13.24 -6.77
C VAL A 89 0.33 11.85 -6.37
N VAL A 90 0.33 10.91 -7.31
CA VAL A 90 -0.09 9.52 -7.09
C VAL A 90 1.12 8.59 -7.15
N GLU A 91 1.27 7.76 -6.12
CA GLU A 91 2.23 6.65 -6.09
C GLU A 91 1.51 5.35 -6.46
N SER A 92 2.06 4.59 -7.40
CA SER A 92 1.55 3.29 -7.86
C SER A 92 2.40 2.16 -7.28
N LYS A 93 1.73 1.17 -6.68
CA LYS A 93 2.37 -0.05 -6.16
C LYS A 93 1.48 -1.26 -6.38
N GLY A 94 2.12 -2.43 -6.47
CA GLY A 94 1.43 -3.71 -6.34
C GLY A 94 1.44 -4.22 -4.91
N LEU A 95 0.58 -5.19 -4.62
CA LEU A 95 0.69 -5.97 -3.38
C LEU A 95 2.01 -6.71 -3.29
N LYS A 96 2.38 -7.05 -2.07
CA LYS A 96 3.57 -7.83 -1.77
C LYS A 96 3.35 -9.31 -2.15
N SER A 97 4.31 -9.90 -2.85
CA SER A 97 4.20 -11.28 -3.34
C SER A 97 4.39 -12.36 -2.26
N ASN A 98 4.90 -12.02 -1.08
CA ASN A 98 5.26 -12.96 -0.02
C ASN A 98 4.79 -12.53 1.39
N SER A 99 3.67 -11.81 1.49
CA SER A 99 3.09 -11.30 2.74
C SER A 99 3.01 -12.35 3.86
N GLU A 100 2.71 -13.59 3.49
CA GLU A 100 2.41 -14.69 4.39
C GLU A 100 3.66 -15.42 4.92
N PHE A 101 4.80 -15.31 4.22
CA PHE A 101 6.00 -16.11 4.51
C PHE A 101 7.14 -15.31 5.18
N ARG A 102 7.16 -13.97 5.11
CA ARG A 102 8.27 -13.15 5.66
C ARG A 102 8.46 -13.34 7.17
N GLY A 103 9.54 -14.03 7.56
CA GLY A 103 9.88 -14.32 8.96
C GLY A 103 9.12 -15.49 9.55
N GLY A 104 8.65 -16.42 8.70
CA GLY A 104 7.91 -17.60 9.12
C GLY A 104 6.57 -17.27 9.77
N LYS A 105 5.90 -16.18 9.36
CA LYS A 105 4.69 -15.67 10.01
C LYS A 105 3.52 -16.66 10.00
N LEU A 106 3.35 -17.44 8.93
CA LEU A 106 2.20 -18.33 8.71
C LEU A 106 2.56 -19.71 8.14
N GLU A 107 3.80 -20.15 8.36
CA GLU A 107 4.35 -21.39 7.80
C GLU A 107 3.79 -22.68 8.44
N ASN A 108 2.96 -22.56 9.47
CA ASN A 108 2.30 -23.70 10.11
C ASN A 108 1.00 -23.29 10.81
N LYS A 109 0.21 -24.30 11.18
CA LYS A 109 -1.07 -24.17 11.89
C LYS A 109 -0.96 -23.33 13.16
N THR A 110 0.02 -23.59 14.01
CA THR A 110 0.20 -22.86 15.28
C THR A 110 0.38 -21.36 15.05
N LYS A 111 1.21 -20.98 14.07
CA LYS A 111 1.46 -19.56 13.78
C LYS A 111 0.26 -18.88 13.11
N LEU A 112 -0.44 -19.58 12.21
CA LEU A 112 -1.70 -19.10 11.64
C LEU A 112 -2.75 -18.86 12.73
N TYR A 113 -2.91 -19.80 13.66
CA TYR A 113 -3.82 -19.66 14.79
C TYR A 113 -3.51 -18.41 15.62
N GLN A 114 -2.25 -18.20 16.01
CA GLN A 114 -1.85 -17.02 16.80
C GLN A 114 -2.06 -15.71 16.04
N PHE A 115 -1.80 -15.71 14.73
CA PHE A 115 -2.03 -14.55 13.88
C PHE A 115 -3.52 -14.19 13.81
N LEU A 116 -4.38 -15.16 13.51
CA LEU A 116 -5.83 -14.96 13.38
C LEU A 116 -6.49 -14.65 14.73
N LYS A 117 -6.09 -15.33 15.82
CA LYS A 117 -6.60 -15.09 17.17
C LYS A 117 -6.45 -13.62 17.56
N ARG A 118 -5.28 -13.03 17.27
CA ARG A 118 -5.02 -11.61 17.56
C ARG A 118 -5.92 -10.65 16.79
N LEU A 119 -6.35 -11.02 15.59
CA LEU A 119 -7.12 -10.16 14.69
C LEU A 119 -8.64 -10.37 14.81
N ALA A 120 -9.07 -11.59 15.12
CA ALA A 120 -10.48 -11.98 15.14
C ALA A 120 -11.10 -12.00 16.54
N LEU A 121 -10.33 -12.38 17.58
CA LEU A 121 -10.89 -12.75 18.90
C LEU A 121 -10.39 -11.90 20.08
N VAL A 122 -9.23 -11.26 19.99
CA VAL A 122 -8.79 -10.28 21.01
C VAL A 122 -9.87 -9.21 21.12
N PRO A 123 -10.33 -8.84 22.34
CA PRO A 123 -11.59 -8.13 22.62
C PRO A 123 -11.79 -6.90 21.74
N LYS A 124 -12.33 -7.19 20.55
CA LYS A 124 -12.38 -6.37 19.33
C LYS A 124 -10.99 -5.83 18.93
N ASN A 125 -10.78 -5.58 17.64
CA ASN A 125 -9.76 -4.63 17.20
C ASN A 125 -10.10 -3.26 17.80
N ASN A 126 -9.80 -3.09 19.09
CA ASN A 126 -10.17 -1.91 19.83
C ASN A 126 -9.25 -0.83 19.34
N ASN A 127 -9.79 -0.02 18.44
CA ASN A 127 -9.13 1.13 17.91
C ASN A 127 -8.53 1.98 19.03
N ASP A 128 -9.17 2.12 20.20
CA ASP A 128 -8.59 2.82 21.34
C ASP A 128 -7.33 2.14 21.86
N LEU A 129 -7.31 0.81 21.95
CA LEU A 129 -6.12 0.07 22.39
C LEU A 129 -4.96 0.22 21.39
N ILE A 130 -5.23 0.13 20.09
CA ILE A 130 -4.21 0.32 19.04
C ILE A 130 -3.70 1.76 19.05
N TYR A 131 -4.62 2.72 19.09
CA TYR A 131 -4.33 4.15 19.18
C TYR A 131 -3.49 4.45 20.42
N ASN A 132 -3.90 3.99 21.61
CA ASN A 132 -3.21 4.23 22.87
C ASN A 132 -1.81 3.62 22.87
N LYS A 133 -1.62 2.40 22.35
CA LYS A 133 -0.29 1.81 22.18
C LYS A 133 0.60 2.65 21.25
N GLY A 134 0.03 3.15 20.15
CA GLY A 134 0.71 4.07 19.24
C GLY A 134 1.10 5.38 19.93
N TYR A 135 0.16 5.98 20.67
CA TYR A 135 0.35 7.25 21.38
C TYR A 135 1.37 7.13 22.53
N MET A 136 1.39 6.02 23.26
CA MET A 136 2.41 5.75 24.28
C MET A 136 3.80 5.60 23.66
N SER A 137 3.90 4.92 22.52
CA SER A 137 5.15 4.81 21.77
C SER A 137 5.64 6.18 21.29
N TYR A 138 4.73 6.98 20.74
CA TYR A 138 4.98 8.37 20.35
C TYR A 138 5.47 9.21 21.52
N SER A 139 4.77 9.18 22.65
CA SER A 139 5.07 10.00 23.83
C SER A 139 6.46 9.68 24.40
N ARG A 140 6.81 8.38 24.45
CA ARG A 140 8.13 7.92 24.87
C ARG A 140 9.24 8.43 23.95
N VAL A 141 9.08 8.29 22.63
CA VAL A 141 10.08 8.74 21.66
C VAL A 141 10.20 10.26 21.63
N LYS A 142 9.08 10.98 21.66
CA LYS A 142 9.04 12.44 21.77
C LYS A 142 9.83 12.93 22.99
N LYS A 143 9.57 12.38 24.18
CA LYS A 143 10.28 12.76 25.42
C LYS A 143 11.80 12.55 25.27
N ALA A 144 12.22 11.38 24.79
CA ALA A 144 13.63 11.07 24.59
C ALA A 144 14.30 11.98 23.52
N TRP A 145 13.59 12.28 22.43
CA TRP A 145 14.10 13.14 21.37
C TRP A 145 14.19 14.60 21.82
N SER A 146 13.16 15.13 22.49
CA SER A 146 13.14 16.51 23.00
C SER A 146 14.24 16.77 24.02
N ALA A 147 14.54 15.79 24.89
CA ALA A 147 15.65 15.91 25.85
C ALA A 147 17.02 16.09 25.16
N LYS A 148 17.19 15.52 23.96
CA LYS A 148 18.42 15.63 23.15
C LYS A 148 18.41 16.83 22.20
N ASN A 149 17.28 17.52 22.04
CA ASN A 149 17.07 18.58 21.06
C ASN A 149 16.29 19.76 21.70
N PRO A 150 16.86 20.43 22.71
CA PRO A 150 16.18 21.53 23.41
C PRO A 150 15.81 22.65 22.42
N GLY A 151 14.62 23.24 22.60
CA GLY A 151 14.09 24.30 21.73
C GLY A 151 13.53 23.84 20.39
N ARG A 152 13.78 22.58 19.95
CA ARG A 152 13.23 22.05 18.70
C ARG A 152 11.88 21.36 18.91
N LYS A 153 11.01 21.46 17.91
CA LYS A 153 9.68 20.83 17.92
C LYS A 153 9.73 19.43 17.33
N PHE A 154 9.18 18.45 18.06
CA PHE A 154 8.95 17.10 17.53
C PHE A 154 7.66 17.07 16.70
N SER A 155 7.63 16.24 15.65
CA SER A 155 6.47 16.11 14.76
C SER A 155 5.21 15.70 15.54
N LYS A 156 4.05 16.20 15.12
CA LYS A 156 2.77 15.95 15.80
C LYS A 156 2.28 14.52 15.50
N PHE A 157 1.74 13.84 16.51
CA PHE A 157 1.00 12.60 16.32
C PHE A 157 -0.33 12.89 15.62
N LYS A 158 -0.60 12.22 14.51
CA LYS A 158 -1.78 12.41 13.65
C LYS A 158 -2.55 11.11 13.36
N CYS A 159 -2.22 9.99 14.02
CA CYS A 159 -2.98 8.76 13.80
C CYS A 159 -4.46 8.96 14.15
N SER A 160 -5.35 8.49 13.29
CA SER A 160 -6.79 8.50 13.52
C SER A 160 -7.18 7.52 14.62
N LYS A 161 -8.16 7.88 15.46
CA LYS A 161 -8.83 6.93 16.35
C LYS A 161 -9.79 6.01 15.62
N ASN A 162 -10.30 6.39 14.44
CA ASN A 162 -11.25 5.55 13.69
C ASN A 162 -10.54 4.47 12.87
N HIS A 163 -9.29 4.71 12.51
CA HIS A 163 -8.46 3.80 11.72
C HIS A 163 -6.99 3.87 12.21
N PRO A 164 -6.71 3.44 13.45
CA PRO A 164 -5.38 3.45 14.02
C PRO A 164 -4.55 2.27 13.54
N GLY A 165 -3.25 2.52 13.33
CA GLY A 165 -2.30 1.47 12.97
C GLY A 165 -2.40 1.01 11.51
N PRO A 166 -1.58 0.02 11.13
CA PRO A 166 -1.42 -0.34 9.73
C PRO A 166 -2.38 -1.43 9.21
N ILE A 167 -3.35 -1.88 10.01
CA ILE A 167 -4.21 -3.02 9.67
C ILE A 167 -5.65 -2.54 9.57
N SER A 168 -6.23 -2.69 8.39
CA SER A 168 -7.64 -2.39 8.09
C SER A 168 -8.50 -3.65 7.96
N ALA A 169 -7.92 -4.85 7.99
CA ALA A 169 -8.67 -6.10 7.85
C ALA A 169 -9.72 -6.28 8.95
N ASP A 170 -10.90 -6.75 8.55
CA ASP A 170 -11.97 -7.15 9.47
C ASP A 170 -12.16 -8.67 9.43
N LEU A 171 -11.88 -9.32 10.55
CA LEU A 171 -12.07 -10.75 10.76
C LEU A 171 -13.05 -11.03 11.90
N THR A 172 -13.77 -9.99 12.35
CA THR A 172 -14.76 -10.15 13.41
C THR A 172 -15.87 -11.09 12.95
N MET A 173 -16.42 -11.86 13.90
CA MET A 173 -17.52 -12.79 13.67
C MET A 173 -17.24 -13.98 12.73
N LEU A 174 -16.01 -14.14 12.20
CA LEU A 174 -15.67 -15.32 11.40
C LEU A 174 -15.60 -16.62 12.23
N TRP A 175 -15.25 -16.47 13.51
CA TRP A 175 -15.25 -17.51 14.52
C TRP A 175 -15.82 -16.93 15.83
N ASN A 176 -16.70 -17.69 16.48
CA ASN A 176 -17.38 -17.27 17.71
C ASN A 176 -16.56 -17.55 18.97
N SER A 177 -15.52 -18.39 18.86
CA SER A 177 -14.66 -18.76 19.99
C SER A 177 -13.25 -19.14 19.53
N GLU A 178 -12.31 -19.15 20.49
CA GLU A 178 -10.96 -19.69 20.26
C GLU A 178 -10.99 -21.14 19.82
N LYS A 179 -11.91 -21.94 20.36
CA LYS A 179 -12.11 -23.34 19.99
C LYS A 179 -12.47 -23.48 18.51
N GLU A 180 -13.46 -22.71 18.04
CA GLU A 180 -13.88 -22.75 16.63
C GLU A 180 -12.75 -22.32 15.69
N LEU A 181 -11.99 -21.29 16.05
CA LEU A 181 -10.82 -20.88 15.28
C LEU A 181 -9.76 -21.98 15.24
N LYS A 182 -9.47 -22.61 16.38
CA LYS A 182 -8.46 -23.68 16.46
C LYS A 182 -8.86 -24.89 15.63
N GLU A 183 -10.11 -25.32 15.73
CA GLU A 183 -10.68 -26.41 14.92
C GLU A 183 -10.59 -26.10 13.42
N TRP A 184 -10.96 -24.88 13.01
CA TRP A 184 -10.85 -24.48 11.61
C TRP A 184 -9.40 -24.52 11.09
N VAL A 185 -8.43 -24.04 11.88
CA VAL A 185 -7.00 -24.08 11.53
C VAL A 185 -6.48 -25.53 11.48
N ASP A 186 -6.90 -26.38 12.41
CA ASP A 186 -6.47 -27.78 12.49
C ASP A 186 -7.01 -28.61 11.33
N ASN A 187 -8.17 -28.25 10.78
CA ASN A 187 -8.75 -28.90 9.60
C ASN A 187 -8.13 -28.45 8.28
N GLN A 188 -7.25 -27.44 8.26
CA GLN A 188 -6.58 -27.03 7.03
C GLN A 188 -5.54 -28.08 6.58
N PRO A 189 -5.43 -28.39 5.27
CA PRO A 189 -4.43 -29.33 4.76
C PRO A 189 -3.00 -28.83 4.99
N LEU A 190 -2.04 -29.71 5.31
CA LEU A 190 -0.67 -29.30 5.64
C LEU A 190 0.05 -28.64 4.45
N GLU A 191 -0.22 -29.11 3.23
CA GLU A 191 0.33 -28.59 1.98
C GLU A 191 -0.06 -27.12 1.70
N SER A 192 -1.17 -26.67 2.29
CA SER A 192 -1.65 -25.29 2.16
C SER A 192 -0.76 -24.27 2.91
N PHE A 193 0.12 -24.73 3.80
CA PHE A 193 1.05 -23.89 4.57
C PHE A 193 2.42 -23.70 3.89
N SER A 194 2.56 -24.12 2.64
CA SER A 194 3.81 -23.97 1.87
C SER A 194 3.94 -22.58 1.24
N GLU A 195 5.18 -22.13 1.02
CA GLU A 195 5.44 -20.89 0.26
C GLU A 195 4.80 -20.94 -1.14
N ARG A 196 4.86 -22.11 -1.79
CA ARG A 196 4.20 -22.34 -3.09
C ARG A 196 2.69 -22.12 -2.99
N ALA A 197 2.03 -22.62 -1.95
CA ALA A 197 0.59 -22.44 -1.77
C ALA A 197 0.22 -20.96 -1.63
N TYR A 198 0.93 -20.20 -0.78
CA TYR A 198 0.67 -18.77 -0.61
C TYR A 198 0.99 -17.94 -1.87
N ARG A 199 2.09 -18.23 -2.56
CA ARG A 199 2.43 -17.54 -3.83
C ARG A 199 1.39 -17.77 -4.92
N ASN A 200 0.74 -18.94 -4.93
CA ASN A 200 -0.33 -19.27 -5.87
C ASN A 200 -1.73 -18.96 -5.32
N VAL A 201 -1.85 -18.27 -4.18
CA VAL A 201 -3.14 -17.85 -3.60
C VAL A 201 -4.06 -19.04 -3.28
N ILE A 202 -3.48 -20.18 -2.89
CA ILE A 202 -4.22 -21.41 -2.49
C ILE A 202 -4.05 -21.77 -1.01
N GLY A 203 -3.37 -20.92 -0.23
CA GLY A 203 -3.23 -21.09 1.21
C GLY A 203 -4.54 -20.86 1.98
N PRO A 204 -4.59 -21.13 3.30
CA PRO A 204 -5.80 -20.96 4.10
C PRO A 204 -6.31 -19.51 4.15
N ILE A 205 -5.39 -18.56 4.04
CA ILE A 205 -5.68 -17.13 4.00
C ILE A 205 -4.86 -16.44 2.92
N VAL A 206 -5.35 -15.29 2.48
CA VAL A 206 -4.69 -14.41 1.51
C VAL A 206 -4.58 -13.02 2.12
N ILE A 207 -3.38 -12.46 2.23
CA ILE A 207 -3.15 -11.16 2.85
C ILE A 207 -2.87 -10.11 1.78
N LEU A 208 -3.73 -9.10 1.72
CA LEU A 208 -3.57 -7.93 0.87
C LEU A 208 -2.68 -6.93 1.61
N GLU A 209 -1.36 -7.20 1.59
CA GLU A 209 -0.34 -6.37 2.25
C GLU A 209 0.44 -5.51 1.23
N THR A 210 0.63 -4.23 1.55
CA THR A 210 1.51 -3.34 0.78
C THR A 210 2.99 -3.61 1.08
N HIS A 211 3.88 -3.12 0.21
CA HIS A 211 5.30 -3.04 0.52
C HIS A 211 5.91 -1.72 -0.01
N LEU A 212 6.18 -0.79 0.90
CA LEU A 212 6.67 0.56 0.62
C LEU A 212 8.09 0.78 1.23
N PRO A 213 9.12 0.02 0.83
CA PRO A 213 10.47 0.27 1.32
C PRO A 213 11.02 1.53 0.65
N ASP A 214 11.24 2.60 1.43
CA ASP A 214 11.85 3.82 0.92
C ASP A 214 12.69 4.51 1.99
N GLY A 215 14.01 4.59 1.81
CA GLY A 215 14.88 5.26 2.77
C GLY A 215 14.61 6.76 2.81
N ARG A 216 14.09 7.27 3.93
CA ARG A 216 13.81 8.69 4.14
C ARG A 216 14.33 9.20 5.47
N ILE A 217 14.57 10.52 5.48
CA ILE A 217 14.96 11.29 6.64
C ILE A 217 13.87 12.31 6.90
N SER A 218 13.32 12.32 8.11
CA SER A 218 12.36 13.34 8.53
C SER A 218 13.07 14.71 8.55
N PRO A 219 12.55 15.74 7.86
CA PRO A 219 13.15 17.07 7.80
C PRO A 219 13.00 17.81 9.13
N THR A 220 11.97 17.47 9.90
CA THR A 220 11.73 18.09 11.22
C THR A 220 12.64 17.49 12.29
N THR A 221 12.78 16.15 12.30
CA THR A 221 13.40 15.41 13.42
C THR A 221 14.75 14.79 13.09
N ASN A 222 15.16 14.76 11.81
CA ASN A 222 16.31 14.04 11.27
C ASN A 222 16.32 12.54 11.55
N ILE A 223 15.19 11.96 11.96
CA ILE A 223 15.05 10.51 12.15
C ILE A 223 15.05 9.85 10.78
N VAL A 224 15.85 8.79 10.64
CA VAL A 224 15.92 7.98 9.42
C VAL A 224 15.03 6.74 9.59
N GLN A 225 14.14 6.49 8.63
CA GLN A 225 13.40 5.23 8.52
C GLN A 225 13.41 4.74 7.07
N ALA A 226 13.34 3.42 6.88
CA ALA A 226 13.17 2.82 5.56
C ALA A 226 11.71 2.88 5.08
N MET A 227 11.02 4.00 5.30
CA MET A 227 9.62 4.23 5.00
C MET A 227 9.45 5.54 4.22
N PRO A 228 8.48 5.65 3.29
CA PRO A 228 8.19 6.93 2.64
C PRO A 228 7.65 7.95 3.64
N LEU A 229 7.75 9.23 3.28
CA LEU A 229 7.20 10.32 4.07
C LEU A 229 5.75 10.59 3.65
N ILE A 230 4.93 11.10 4.58
CA ILE A 230 3.52 11.45 4.32
C ILE A 230 3.39 12.39 3.11
N TYR A 231 4.33 13.31 2.93
CA TYR A 231 4.29 14.30 1.84
C TYR A 231 5.06 13.86 0.58
N ASP A 232 5.59 12.63 0.51
CA ASP A 232 6.23 12.14 -0.72
C ASP A 232 5.22 12.10 -1.89
N PHE A 233 3.98 11.71 -1.60
CA PHE A 233 2.85 11.68 -2.53
C PHE A 233 1.55 12.12 -1.82
N ASN A 234 0.49 12.38 -2.58
CA ASN A 234 -0.85 12.68 -2.04
C ASN A 234 -1.70 11.43 -1.88
N ILE A 235 -1.67 10.54 -2.87
CA ILE A 235 -2.49 9.33 -2.91
C ILE A 235 -1.58 8.14 -3.20
N LEU A 236 -1.78 7.07 -2.46
CA LEU A 236 -1.21 5.75 -2.77
C LEU A 236 -2.30 4.92 -3.46
N ALA A 237 -1.97 4.41 -4.65
CA ALA A 237 -2.78 3.48 -5.41
C ALA A 237 -2.13 2.08 -5.35
N ILE A 238 -2.91 1.09 -4.94
CA ILE A 238 -2.47 -0.30 -4.82
C ILE A 238 -3.22 -1.18 -5.81
N ASP A 239 -2.49 -1.81 -6.73
CA ASP A 239 -2.99 -2.88 -7.59
C ASP A 239 -3.09 -4.19 -6.80
N LEU A 240 -4.29 -4.76 -6.74
CA LEU A 240 -4.60 -5.97 -6.01
C LEU A 240 -4.30 -7.27 -6.79
N PHE A 241 -3.90 -7.19 -8.06
CA PHE A 241 -3.76 -8.33 -8.97
C PHE A 241 -3.01 -9.53 -8.37
N LEU A 242 -1.88 -9.31 -7.69
CA LEU A 242 -1.05 -10.37 -7.12
C LEU A 242 -1.74 -11.25 -6.06
N ARG A 243 -2.93 -10.85 -5.58
CA ARG A 243 -3.73 -11.61 -4.61
C ARG A 243 -5.14 -11.90 -5.09
N THR A 244 -5.64 -11.19 -6.09
CA THR A 244 -7.03 -11.34 -6.58
C THR A 244 -7.11 -11.95 -7.98
N GLY A 245 -5.98 -12.00 -8.70
CA GLY A 245 -5.92 -12.36 -10.11
C GLY A 245 -6.58 -11.33 -11.04
N ARG A 246 -6.95 -10.15 -10.53
CA ARG A 246 -7.61 -9.07 -11.28
C ARG A 246 -6.97 -7.73 -10.97
N HIS A 247 -6.73 -6.94 -12.01
CA HIS A 247 -6.26 -5.57 -11.84
C HIS A 247 -7.40 -4.70 -11.31
N GLU A 248 -7.42 -4.55 -9.98
CA GLU A 248 -8.34 -3.71 -9.23
C GLU A 248 -7.49 -2.78 -8.37
N PHE A 249 -7.76 -1.48 -8.44
CA PHE A 249 -7.02 -0.49 -7.67
C PHE A 249 -7.79 -0.09 -6.42
N VAL A 250 -7.06 0.06 -5.32
CA VAL A 250 -7.55 0.71 -4.10
C VAL A 250 -6.66 1.89 -3.74
N PHE A 251 -7.29 2.91 -3.18
CA PHE A 251 -6.69 4.22 -2.99
C PHE A 251 -6.73 4.63 -1.53
N VAL A 252 -5.71 5.37 -1.10
CA VAL A 252 -5.68 6.01 0.21
C VAL A 252 -4.90 7.31 0.14
N ALA A 253 -5.38 8.34 0.83
CA ALA A 253 -4.61 9.57 0.98
C ALA A 253 -3.50 9.39 2.03
N SER A 254 -2.30 9.84 1.69
CA SER A 254 -1.11 9.68 2.54
C SER A 254 -1.25 10.36 3.90
N HIS A 255 -2.03 11.43 4.00
CA HIS A 255 -2.25 12.16 5.25
C HIS A 255 -3.32 11.55 6.15
N ASP A 256 -4.18 10.66 5.63
CA ASP A 256 -5.28 10.01 6.38
C ASP A 256 -4.93 8.58 6.84
N ILE A 257 -3.97 7.94 6.19
CA ILE A 257 -3.48 6.62 6.62
C ILE A 257 -2.59 6.74 7.86
N SER A 258 -2.67 5.76 8.77
CA SER A 258 -1.85 5.75 9.97
C SER A 258 -0.36 5.79 9.64
N HIS A 259 0.41 6.53 10.44
CA HIS A 259 1.84 6.69 10.27
C HIS A 259 2.63 5.99 11.39
N SER A 260 3.95 5.93 11.27
CA SER A 260 4.87 5.43 12.29
C SER A 260 4.74 6.24 13.59
N PRO A 261 4.47 5.63 14.75
CA PRO A 261 4.33 6.37 16.02
C PRO A 261 5.67 6.94 16.49
N THR A 262 6.78 6.32 16.10
CA THR A 262 8.13 6.73 16.50
C THR A 262 8.72 7.81 15.59
N SER A 263 8.11 8.05 14.42
CA SER A 263 8.44 9.17 13.55
C SER A 263 7.20 9.59 12.75
N PRO A 264 6.39 10.54 13.27
CA PRO A 264 5.07 10.84 12.69
C PRO A 264 5.02 11.35 11.26
N GLU A 265 6.16 11.68 10.65
CA GLU A 265 6.23 12.06 9.24
C GLU A 265 6.45 10.86 8.30
N HIS A 266 6.82 9.70 8.84
CA HIS A 266 7.01 8.47 8.08
C HIS A 266 5.75 7.62 8.09
N LEU A 267 5.36 7.12 6.92
CA LEU A 267 4.34 6.08 6.78
C LEU A 267 4.85 4.73 7.29
N TYR A 268 4.01 3.70 7.31
CA TYR A 268 4.48 2.32 7.47
C TYR A 268 4.93 1.73 6.12
N GLN A 269 5.83 0.76 6.16
CA GLN A 269 6.18 -0.01 4.96
C GLN A 269 5.05 -0.94 4.52
N ASN A 270 4.40 -1.59 5.49
CA ASN A 270 3.43 -2.65 5.23
C ASN A 270 2.11 -2.25 5.89
N TYR A 271 1.08 -2.10 5.06
CA TYR A 271 -0.30 -1.95 5.45
C TYR A 271 -1.07 -3.19 5.03
N ILE A 272 -1.88 -3.76 5.92
CA ILE A 272 -2.80 -4.83 5.58
C ILE A 272 -4.14 -4.17 5.24
N ILE A 273 -4.50 -4.20 3.96
CA ILE A 273 -5.74 -3.63 3.44
C ILE A 273 -6.90 -4.53 3.85
N ASP A 274 -6.78 -5.83 3.56
CA ASP A 274 -7.73 -6.84 3.99
C ASP A 274 -7.07 -8.23 4.07
N ILE A 275 -7.78 -9.18 4.66
CA ILE A 275 -7.41 -10.59 4.71
C ILE A 275 -8.62 -11.41 4.26
N LEU A 276 -8.42 -12.24 3.24
CA LEU A 276 -9.38 -13.25 2.82
C LEU A 276 -9.12 -14.55 3.55
N VAL A 277 -10.18 -15.27 3.87
CA VAL A 277 -10.15 -16.54 4.59
C VAL A 277 -10.92 -17.55 3.75
N LYS A 278 -10.26 -18.62 3.32
CA LYS A 278 -10.87 -19.66 2.50
C LYS A 278 -12.16 -20.18 3.17
N GLU A 279 -13.24 -20.32 2.39
CA GLU A 279 -14.57 -20.80 2.83
C GLU A 279 -15.31 -19.93 3.87
N LYS A 280 -14.67 -18.94 4.49
CA LYS A 280 -15.25 -18.07 5.53
C LYS A 280 -15.43 -16.62 5.06
N LYS A 281 -14.50 -16.11 4.26
CA LYS A 281 -14.48 -14.72 3.76
C LYS A 281 -13.69 -14.63 2.45
N GLU A 282 -14.39 -14.77 1.34
CA GLU A 282 -13.77 -14.77 0.00
C GLU A 282 -13.90 -13.43 -0.73
N LYS A 283 -14.74 -12.53 -0.21
CA LYS A 283 -14.94 -11.19 -0.76
C LYS A 283 -14.10 -10.17 -0.02
N ILE A 284 -13.40 -9.34 -0.79
CA ILE A 284 -12.59 -8.23 -0.27
C ILE A 284 -13.52 -7.15 0.29
N ILE A 285 -13.25 -6.74 1.51
CA ILE A 285 -13.91 -5.63 2.17
C ILE A 285 -12.93 -4.46 2.21
N ILE A 286 -13.20 -3.44 1.41
CA ILE A 286 -12.45 -2.19 1.42
C ILE A 286 -13.22 -1.20 2.29
N LYS A 287 -12.58 -0.74 3.37
CA LYS A 287 -13.13 0.25 4.28
C LYS A 287 -12.12 1.37 4.54
N PRO A 288 -12.57 2.56 4.99
CA PRO A 288 -11.67 3.64 5.36
C PRO A 288 -10.52 3.17 6.27
N PRO A 289 -9.29 3.64 6.01
CA PRO A 289 -8.95 4.77 5.15
C PRO A 289 -8.78 4.41 3.67
N TRP A 290 -9.08 3.17 3.26
CA TRP A 290 -9.00 2.72 1.87
C TRP A 290 -10.31 2.92 1.11
N TYR A 291 -10.20 3.21 -0.18
CA TYR A 291 -11.32 3.47 -1.09
C TYR A 291 -11.15 2.68 -2.39
N LYS A 292 -12.26 2.23 -2.98
CA LYS A 292 -12.25 1.52 -4.29
C LYS A 292 -12.22 2.49 -5.47
N ASP A 293 -12.58 3.74 -5.23
CA ASP A 293 -12.66 4.77 -6.27
C ASP A 293 -11.79 5.97 -5.90
N ILE A 294 -11.05 6.49 -6.88
CA ILE A 294 -10.14 7.61 -6.64
C ILE A 294 -10.89 8.92 -6.38
N LYS A 295 -12.05 9.15 -7.02
CA LYS A 295 -12.83 10.38 -6.79
C LYS A 295 -13.40 10.36 -5.39
N GLU A 296 -13.92 9.21 -4.94
CA GLU A 296 -14.35 9.03 -3.55
C GLU A 296 -13.20 9.31 -2.58
N CYS A 297 -12.00 8.75 -2.83
CA CYS A 297 -10.81 9.03 -2.04
C CYS A 297 -10.53 10.54 -1.97
N ILE A 298 -10.49 11.23 -3.12
CA ILE A 298 -10.23 12.68 -3.18
C ILE A 298 -11.30 13.48 -2.42
N VAL A 299 -12.57 13.18 -2.63
CA VAL A 299 -13.69 13.90 -2.00
C VAL A 299 -13.70 13.71 -0.49
N LYS A 300 -13.49 12.48 0.00
CA LYS A 300 -13.55 12.17 1.44
C LYS A 300 -12.32 12.61 2.22
N THR A 301 -11.15 12.67 1.57
CA THR A 301 -9.87 12.95 2.24
C THR A 301 -9.32 14.34 1.95
N ASN A 302 -9.83 15.01 0.90
CA ASN A 302 -9.42 16.35 0.46
C ASN A 302 -7.89 16.57 0.45
N PRO A 303 -7.12 15.78 -0.33
CA PRO A 303 -5.67 15.87 -0.35
C PRO A 303 -5.20 17.22 -0.87
N ASN A 304 -4.16 17.77 -0.22
CA ASN A 304 -3.63 19.09 -0.58
C ASN A 304 -2.94 19.05 -1.96
N PRO A 305 -3.45 19.77 -2.97
CA PRO A 305 -2.81 19.81 -4.28
C PRO A 305 -1.45 20.50 -4.25
N ARG A 306 -0.67 20.25 -5.29
CA ARG A 306 0.70 20.70 -5.49
C ARG A 306 0.83 21.36 -6.85
N VAL A 307 1.81 22.25 -6.95
CA VAL A 307 2.26 22.82 -8.23
C VAL A 307 3.06 21.76 -8.97
N ILE A 308 2.84 21.61 -10.27
CA ILE A 308 3.60 20.65 -11.07
C ILE A 308 5.05 21.11 -11.23
N ASP A 309 6.00 20.19 -11.07
CA ASP A 309 7.40 20.41 -11.42
C ASP A 309 7.67 19.83 -12.82
N PHE A 310 7.62 20.70 -13.83
CA PHE A 310 7.86 20.33 -15.24
C PHE A 310 9.24 19.74 -15.49
N SER A 311 10.23 19.97 -14.62
CA SER A 311 11.56 19.37 -14.77
C SER A 311 11.57 17.86 -14.53
N GLN A 312 10.55 17.34 -13.84
CA GLN A 312 10.39 15.92 -13.54
C GLN A 312 9.42 15.20 -14.47
N VAL A 313 8.73 15.93 -15.35
CA VAL A 313 7.75 15.34 -16.28
C VAL A 313 8.46 14.46 -17.30
N ASP A 314 7.95 13.23 -17.44
CA ASP A 314 8.47 12.28 -18.40
C ASP A 314 8.06 12.68 -19.83
N LYS A 315 9.04 13.18 -20.59
CA LYS A 315 8.84 13.65 -21.97
C LYS A 315 8.78 12.53 -23.00
N ARG A 316 9.00 11.26 -22.62
CA ARG A 316 8.96 10.14 -23.57
C ARG A 316 7.56 9.83 -24.10
N ASN A 317 6.53 10.31 -23.40
CA ASN A 317 5.13 10.20 -23.80
C ASN A 317 4.60 11.49 -24.45
N ALA A 318 5.46 12.48 -24.74
CA ALA A 318 5.10 13.69 -25.47
C ALA A 318 5.39 13.46 -26.96
N SER A 319 4.57 12.65 -27.61
CA SER A 319 4.52 12.48 -29.06
C SER A 319 3.09 12.39 -29.52
#